data_AF-A0A0T5ZZS1-F1
#
_entry.id   AF-A0A0T5ZZS1-F1
#
_cell.length_a   1.000
_cell.length_b   1.000
_cell.length_c   1.000
_cell.angle_alpha   90.00
_cell.angle_beta   90.00
_cell.angle_gamma   90.00
#
_symmetry.space_group_name_H-M   'P 1'
#
loop_
_entity.id
_entity.type
_entity.pdbx_description
1 polymer ?
#
loop_
_entity_poly.entity_id
_entity_poly.type
_entity_poly.pdbx_seq_one_letter_code
_entity_poly.pdbx_strand_id
1 'polypeptide(L)'
;MNARKAYINALIAASPTEREKWFAETFRAIGQVMHLIADSSVPAHVRNDQHTGGDPYEEWVELQAEPQPEEKPDEATERFLGSFAQSPLRPDRSILDIPILGQDAVDAPVPIARIWDTDRYDGTNPAITSQLGIGITEYSNANFFSDDTVFANRLEASHSHFSPFPSTGDVEEWVDLRNNRKYWRKRADAPGEPVQHLATVSKRSFWSRFFGVAQEIRGGLNDDKVHEEYARLLIPRAVGYSASLLDYFFRGTFDFLVSFQLDSFTTIITNTSGERMEGTFTAYIDDANGVRSPVEGASFDLGLGPGANSTVLAFPLSPPTSERSLVLVFQGRLGNEEGAIAAKIKRVGGPHWVATGSGGNSIYRIPGIAPITVTMKFKNVSVARIEAIATEDQTGNRVDSRSLEVTGSVPDFTTFTVTLNPPIDDRAVSTQLSIGALLNPGGFICISEISGVARPSLTNVNNSRFGPATCPE
;
A
#
# COMPACT_ATOMS: atom_id res chain seq x y z
N MET A 1 11.06 16.84 -12.74
CA MET A 1 10.50 15.53 -13.17
C MET A 1 9.29 15.23 -12.28
N ASN A 2 8.17 14.71 -12.81
CA ASN A 2 6.94 14.51 -12.01
C ASN A 2 6.66 13.01 -11.84
N ALA A 3 6.73 12.51 -10.60
CA ALA A 3 6.59 11.09 -10.27
C ALA A 3 5.20 10.53 -10.64
N ARG A 4 4.12 11.27 -10.37
CA ARG A 4 2.75 10.86 -10.75
C ARG A 4 2.61 10.74 -12.26
N LYS A 5 3.13 11.71 -13.02
CA LYS A 5 3.13 11.68 -14.49
C LYS A 5 3.93 10.49 -15.04
N ALA A 6 5.08 10.19 -14.46
CA ALA A 6 5.86 9.01 -14.84
C ALA A 6 5.08 7.72 -14.53
N TYR A 7 4.44 7.65 -13.36
CA TYR A 7 3.72 6.45 -12.92
C TYR A 7 2.51 6.14 -13.79
N ILE A 8 1.69 7.15 -14.13
CA ILE A 8 0.56 6.90 -15.06
C ILE A 8 1.06 6.44 -16.42
N ASN A 9 2.14 7.03 -16.95
CA ASN A 9 2.73 6.58 -18.21
C ASN A 9 3.26 5.14 -18.13
N ALA A 10 3.83 4.74 -16.99
CA ALA A 10 4.25 3.37 -16.76
C ALA A 10 3.09 2.38 -16.79
N LEU A 11 1.90 2.82 -16.36
CA LEU A 11 0.69 2.01 -16.34
C LEU A 11 -0.01 1.93 -17.71
N ILE A 12 0.12 2.95 -18.57
CA ILE A 12 -0.69 3.03 -19.80
C ILE A 12 0.11 2.95 -21.10
N ALA A 13 1.44 3.08 -21.07
CA ALA A 13 2.25 3.04 -22.30
C ALA A 13 2.07 1.72 -23.06
N ALA A 14 2.04 1.83 -24.39
CA ALA A 14 1.66 0.74 -25.26
C ALA A 14 2.69 -0.39 -25.22
N SER A 15 3.98 -0.10 -25.37
CA SER A 15 5.00 -1.16 -25.42
C SER A 15 5.48 -1.56 -24.02
N PRO A 16 5.82 -2.84 -23.78
CA PRO A 16 6.43 -3.29 -22.53
C PRO A 16 7.70 -2.51 -22.17
N THR A 17 8.60 -2.31 -23.15
CA THR A 17 9.86 -1.59 -22.96
C THR A 17 9.65 -0.14 -22.52
N GLU A 18 8.65 0.54 -23.09
CA GLU A 18 8.34 1.91 -22.69
C GLU A 18 7.73 1.97 -21.27
N ARG A 19 6.90 1.00 -20.90
CA ARG A 19 6.39 0.89 -19.52
C ARG A 19 7.52 0.71 -18.51
N GLU A 20 8.47 -0.17 -18.78
CA GLU A 20 9.67 -0.37 -17.93
C GLU A 20 10.49 0.92 -17.78
N LYS A 21 10.69 1.66 -18.88
CA LYS A 21 11.35 2.97 -18.82
C LYS A 21 10.60 3.93 -17.91
N TRP A 22 9.28 4.04 -18.05
CA TRP A 22 8.48 4.93 -17.20
C TRP A 22 8.42 4.47 -15.74
N PHE A 23 8.49 3.18 -15.44
CA PHE A 23 8.68 2.68 -14.08
C PHE A 23 10.02 3.13 -13.50
N ALA A 24 11.12 2.99 -14.25
CA ALA A 24 12.42 3.48 -13.83
C ALA A 24 12.40 4.99 -13.55
N GLU A 25 11.75 5.78 -14.42
CA GLU A 25 11.55 7.21 -14.21
C GLU A 25 10.69 7.50 -12.96
N THR A 26 9.66 6.68 -12.68
CA THR A 26 8.84 6.81 -11.47
C THR A 26 9.68 6.64 -10.22
N PHE A 27 10.42 5.55 -10.11
CA PHE A 27 11.25 5.26 -8.94
C PHE A 27 12.41 6.25 -8.79
N ARG A 28 13.01 6.70 -9.90
CA ARG A 28 13.99 7.79 -9.88
C ARG A 28 13.41 9.07 -9.29
N ALA A 29 12.24 9.49 -9.75
CA ALA A 29 11.59 10.71 -9.26
C ALA A 29 11.22 10.60 -7.78
N ILE A 30 10.70 9.46 -7.33
CA ILE A 30 10.39 9.21 -5.92
C ILE A 30 11.67 9.22 -5.07
N GLY A 31 12.75 8.57 -5.53
CA GLY A 31 14.04 8.55 -4.84
C GLY A 31 14.64 9.94 -4.66
N GLN A 32 14.47 10.85 -5.63
CA GLN A 32 14.88 12.25 -5.50
C GLN A 32 14.09 13.00 -4.42
N VAL A 33 12.80 12.68 -4.23
CA VAL A 33 12.00 13.25 -3.15
C VAL A 33 12.39 12.63 -1.79
N MET A 34 12.66 11.33 -1.74
CA MET A 34 13.17 10.65 -0.55
C MET A 34 14.49 11.27 -0.07
N HIS A 35 15.38 11.63 -1.00
CA HIS A 35 16.62 12.33 -0.67
C HIS A 35 16.36 13.64 0.08
N LEU A 36 15.39 14.45 -0.36
CA LEU A 36 15.02 15.69 0.35
C LEU A 36 14.43 15.45 1.74
N ILE A 37 13.73 14.33 1.96
CA ILE A 37 13.28 13.94 3.32
C ILE A 37 14.48 13.59 4.19
N ALA A 38 15.43 12.83 3.65
CA ALA A 38 16.65 12.45 4.36
C ALA A 38 17.48 13.69 4.73
N ASP A 39 17.67 14.63 3.80
CA ASP A 39 18.35 15.90 4.05
C ASP A 39 17.64 16.70 5.14
N SER A 40 16.31 16.67 5.17
CA SER A 40 15.51 17.35 6.21
C SER A 40 15.65 16.72 7.60
N SER A 41 16.26 15.54 7.69
CA SER A 41 16.69 14.98 8.98
C SER A 41 18.02 15.55 9.47
N VAL A 42 18.86 16.10 8.57
CA VAL A 42 20.18 16.62 8.93
C VAL A 42 20.05 18.03 9.51
N PRO A 43 20.57 18.29 10.71
CA PRO A 43 20.43 19.59 11.37
C PRO A 43 20.97 20.76 10.55
N ALA A 44 22.04 20.56 9.78
CA ALA A 44 22.64 21.62 8.98
C ALA A 44 21.69 22.15 7.88
N HIS A 45 21.01 21.24 7.16
CA HIS A 45 20.07 21.60 6.09
C HIS A 45 18.86 22.36 6.60
N VAL A 46 18.35 22.00 7.78
CA VAL A 46 17.14 22.63 8.36
C VAL A 46 17.44 23.89 9.18
N ARG A 47 18.70 24.25 9.37
CA ARG A 47 19.13 25.46 10.10
C ARG A 47 19.84 26.47 9.21
N ASN A 48 19.74 26.29 7.88
CA ASN A 48 20.43 27.11 6.87
C ASN A 48 21.94 27.22 7.12
N ASP A 49 22.55 26.13 7.60
CA ASP A 49 23.97 26.08 7.89
C ASP A 49 24.72 25.64 6.64
N GLN A 50 25.51 26.53 6.05
CA GLN A 50 26.14 26.28 4.76
C GLN A 50 27.48 25.58 4.92
N HIS A 51 27.58 24.36 4.38
CA HIS A 51 28.76 23.49 4.55
C HIS A 51 29.29 23.00 3.18
N THR A 52 29.68 23.92 2.30
CA THR A 52 30.19 23.59 0.94
C THR A 52 31.47 22.75 0.93
N GLY A 53 32.17 22.66 2.06
CA GLY A 53 33.37 21.85 2.24
C GLY A 53 33.13 20.45 2.80
N GLY A 54 31.87 20.08 3.08
CA GLY A 54 31.49 18.88 3.83
C GLY A 54 30.85 19.23 5.18
N ASP A 55 29.85 18.44 5.59
CA ASP A 55 29.25 18.50 6.92
C ASP A 55 29.88 17.42 7.82
N PRO A 56 30.42 17.75 9.00
CA PRO A 56 31.08 16.78 9.87
C PRO A 56 30.19 15.61 10.30
N TYR A 57 28.87 15.82 10.42
CA TYR A 57 27.94 14.77 10.78
C TYR A 57 27.68 13.83 9.60
N GLU A 58 27.43 14.37 8.40
CA GLU A 58 27.29 13.57 7.18
C GLU A 58 28.56 12.75 6.87
N GLU A 59 29.74 13.36 6.99
CA GLU A 59 31.03 12.66 6.83
C GLU A 59 31.17 11.52 7.85
N TRP A 60 30.80 11.77 9.10
CA TRP A 60 30.85 10.74 10.14
C TRP A 60 29.89 9.58 9.85
N VAL A 61 28.68 9.88 9.38
CA VAL A 61 27.67 8.87 9.02
C VAL A 61 28.14 8.04 7.82
N GLU A 62 28.72 8.67 6.79
CA GLU A 62 29.30 7.99 5.63
C GLU A 62 30.38 6.99 6.09
N LEU A 63 31.30 7.42 6.96
CA LEU A 63 32.34 6.54 7.52
C LEU A 63 31.78 5.33 8.30
N GLN A 64 30.58 5.43 8.88
CA GLN A 64 29.96 4.28 9.54
C GLN A 64 29.42 3.25 8.53
N ALA A 65 29.00 3.72 7.34
CA ALA A 65 28.49 2.89 6.25
C ALA A 65 29.61 2.29 5.39
N GLU A 66 30.81 2.88 5.41
CA GLU A 66 31.96 2.37 4.67
C GLU A 66 32.41 0.97 5.15
N PRO A 67 32.82 0.08 4.22
CA PRO A 67 33.39 -1.21 4.58
C PRO A 67 34.73 -1.06 5.29
N GLN A 68 34.91 -1.79 6.39
CA GLN A 68 36.22 -1.91 7.04
C GLN A 68 37.19 -2.75 6.19
N PRO A 69 38.52 -2.66 6.39
CA PRO A 69 39.52 -3.28 5.49
C PRO A 69 39.36 -4.78 5.20
N GLU A 70 38.70 -5.53 6.08
CA GLU A 70 38.45 -6.97 5.95
C GLU A 70 36.96 -7.33 5.77
N GLU A 71 36.09 -6.33 5.71
CA GLU A 71 34.64 -6.47 5.66
C GLU A 71 34.12 -6.29 4.24
N LYS A 72 33.12 -7.09 3.86
CA LYS A 72 32.48 -6.94 2.55
C LYS A 72 31.44 -5.82 2.55
N PRO A 73 31.11 -5.24 1.37
CA PRO A 73 30.12 -4.16 1.28
C PRO A 73 28.73 -4.50 1.84
N ASP A 74 28.27 -5.73 1.66
CA ASP A 74 27.02 -6.24 2.21
C ASP A 74 27.07 -6.38 3.74
N GLU A 75 28.19 -6.88 4.29
CA GLU A 75 28.42 -6.96 5.74
C GLU A 75 28.45 -5.56 6.39
N ALA A 76 29.09 -4.58 5.74
CA ALA A 76 29.12 -3.18 6.18
C ALA A 76 27.72 -2.55 6.18
N THR A 77 26.94 -2.82 5.13
CA THR A 77 25.55 -2.36 5.02
C THR A 77 24.70 -2.95 6.15
N GLU A 78 24.78 -4.25 6.40
CA GLU A 78 24.06 -4.91 7.49
C GLU A 78 24.48 -4.39 8.87
N ARG A 79 25.76 -4.11 9.10
CA ARG A 79 26.24 -3.47 10.34
C ARG A 79 25.64 -2.08 10.52
N PHE A 80 25.65 -1.26 9.47
CA PHE A 80 25.10 0.11 9.52
C PHE A 80 23.60 0.08 9.79
N LEU A 81 22.85 -0.71 9.01
CA LEU A 81 21.41 -0.90 9.21
C LEU A 81 21.11 -1.47 10.61
N GLY A 82 21.94 -2.42 11.05
CA GLY A 82 21.89 -3.02 12.38
C GLY A 82 22.12 -2.02 13.52
N SER A 83 22.88 -0.96 13.28
CA SER A 83 23.24 0.03 14.31
C SER A 83 22.24 1.19 14.36
N PHE A 84 21.72 1.62 13.21
CA PHE A 84 20.98 2.88 13.10
C PHE A 84 19.60 2.76 12.45
N ALA A 85 19.26 1.66 11.78
CA ALA A 85 18.02 1.55 10.98
C ALA A 85 17.13 0.35 11.33
N GLN A 86 17.44 -0.44 12.37
CA GLN A 86 16.65 -1.63 12.73
C GLN A 86 15.19 -1.34 13.10
N SER A 87 14.89 -0.14 13.60
CA SER A 87 13.55 0.25 14.03
C SER A 87 13.18 1.61 13.45
N PRO A 88 12.79 1.67 12.16
CA PRO A 88 12.39 2.93 11.52
C PRO A 88 11.25 3.60 12.30
N LEU A 89 11.41 4.89 12.57
CA LEU A 89 10.42 5.70 13.28
C LEU A 89 9.58 6.46 12.25
N ARG A 90 8.35 5.99 12.07
CA ARG A 90 7.38 6.61 11.17
C ARG A 90 6.64 7.75 11.87
N PRO A 91 6.29 8.84 11.16
CA PRO A 91 5.36 9.81 11.70
C PRO A 91 4.01 9.15 11.97
N ASP A 92 3.23 9.74 12.89
CA ASP A 92 1.83 9.42 13.01
C ASP A 92 1.13 9.76 11.69
N ARG A 93 0.37 8.82 11.11
CA ARG A 93 -0.34 9.03 9.84
C ARG A 93 -1.25 10.25 9.91
N SER A 94 -1.75 10.62 11.09
CA SER A 94 -2.62 11.78 11.28
C SER A 94 -1.98 13.11 10.86
N ILE A 95 -0.65 13.19 10.68
CA ILE A 95 -0.02 14.40 10.14
C ILE A 95 -0.54 14.75 8.74
N LEU A 96 -0.96 13.74 7.98
CA LEU A 96 -1.50 13.91 6.62
C LEU A 96 -2.94 14.45 6.63
N ASP A 97 -3.60 14.42 7.79
CA ASP A 97 -4.94 14.97 7.97
C ASP A 97 -4.90 16.43 8.48
N ILE A 98 -3.72 16.96 8.81
CA ILE A 98 -3.55 18.35 9.24
C ILE A 98 -3.90 19.27 8.06
N PRO A 99 -4.87 20.20 8.24
CA PRO A 99 -5.25 21.12 7.18
C PRO A 99 -4.06 21.94 6.68
N ILE A 100 -4.00 22.14 5.36
CA ILE A 100 -3.03 23.04 4.73
C ILE A 100 -3.69 24.40 4.59
N LEU A 101 -3.18 25.38 5.33
CA LEU A 101 -3.76 26.71 5.48
C LEU A 101 -2.69 27.78 5.20
N GLY A 102 -3.12 29.03 5.04
CA GLY A 102 -2.19 30.16 4.92
C GLY A 102 -1.25 30.03 3.72
N GLN A 103 0.04 30.27 3.97
CA GLN A 103 1.08 30.28 2.94
C GLN A 103 1.39 28.87 2.42
N ASP A 104 1.27 27.83 3.25
CA ASP A 104 1.44 26.44 2.82
C ASP A 104 0.44 26.03 1.74
N ALA A 105 -0.76 26.63 1.74
CA ALA A 105 -1.77 26.39 0.70
C ALA A 105 -1.36 26.93 -0.68
N VAL A 106 -0.27 27.69 -0.76
CA VAL A 106 0.35 28.17 -2.00
C VAL A 106 1.65 27.43 -2.26
N ASP A 107 2.51 27.31 -1.25
CA ASP A 107 3.88 26.82 -1.43
C ASP A 107 3.97 25.29 -1.44
N ALA A 108 3.10 24.60 -0.69
CA ALA A 108 3.07 23.15 -0.58
C ALA A 108 1.63 22.60 -0.40
N PRO A 109 0.74 22.77 -1.40
CA PRO A 109 -0.71 22.50 -1.29
C PRO A 109 -1.09 21.01 -1.33
N VAL A 110 -0.25 20.12 -0.80
CA VAL A 110 -0.46 18.66 -0.84
C VAL A 110 -0.25 18.05 0.54
N PRO A 111 -1.14 17.14 1.01
CA PRO A 111 -1.06 16.56 2.36
C PRO A 111 0.31 15.97 2.71
N ILE A 112 0.99 15.39 1.72
CA ILE A 112 2.32 14.80 1.90
C ILE A 112 3.39 15.80 2.32
N ALA A 113 3.19 17.10 2.12
CA ALA A 113 4.12 18.13 2.61
C ALA A 113 4.30 18.09 4.14
N ARG A 114 3.28 17.61 4.86
CA ARG A 114 3.28 17.52 6.33
C ARG A 114 4.33 16.56 6.89
N ILE A 115 4.93 15.69 6.06
CA ILE A 115 6.07 14.86 6.50
C ILE A 115 7.33 15.70 6.70
N TRP A 116 7.47 16.83 6.01
CA TRP A 116 8.55 17.80 6.24
C TRP A 116 8.19 18.74 7.37
N ASP A 117 7.03 19.38 7.25
CA ASP A 117 6.64 20.48 8.13
C ASP A 117 5.13 20.47 8.38
N THR A 118 4.75 20.28 9.64
CA THR A 118 3.36 20.30 10.09
C THR A 118 2.84 21.68 10.45
N ASP A 119 3.70 22.71 10.43
CA ASP A 119 3.41 24.08 10.87
C ASP A 119 2.90 24.13 12.32
N ARG A 120 3.40 23.20 13.15
CA ARG A 120 3.01 23.12 14.58
C ARG A 120 4.07 23.73 15.47
N TYR A 121 5.35 23.65 15.09
CA TYR A 121 6.47 24.21 15.82
C TYR A 121 6.68 25.66 15.43
N ASP A 122 6.37 26.58 16.35
CA ASP A 122 6.40 28.03 16.10
C ASP A 122 7.66 28.74 16.65
N GLY A 123 8.66 27.96 17.07
CA GLY A 123 9.86 28.48 17.71
C GLY A 123 9.69 28.84 19.19
N THR A 124 8.53 28.60 19.79
CA THR A 124 8.27 28.83 21.23
C THR A 124 7.84 27.58 21.99
N ASN A 125 7.47 26.51 21.27
CA ASN A 125 6.86 25.31 21.81
C ASN A 125 7.63 23.99 21.53
N PRO A 126 8.97 23.92 21.71
CA PRO A 126 9.80 22.80 21.24
C PRO A 126 9.40 21.42 21.81
N ALA A 127 8.65 21.37 22.92
CA ALA A 127 8.14 20.14 23.51
C ALA A 127 7.25 19.30 22.56
N ILE A 128 6.60 19.91 21.58
CA ILE A 128 5.76 19.16 20.63
C ILE A 128 6.60 18.32 19.66
N THR A 129 7.87 18.69 19.46
CA THR A 129 8.69 18.11 18.41
C THR A 129 9.19 16.71 18.75
N SER A 130 9.18 16.31 20.03
CA SER A 130 9.50 14.93 20.43
C SER A 130 8.36 13.94 20.18
N GLN A 131 7.20 14.41 19.69
CA GLN A 131 6.05 13.55 19.35
C GLN A 131 6.13 13.06 17.91
N LEU A 132 5.46 11.94 17.58
CA LEU A 132 5.41 11.42 16.21
C LEU A 132 4.50 12.23 15.26
N GLY A 133 3.71 13.15 15.79
CA GLY A 133 2.78 14.01 15.04
C GLY A 133 3.41 15.32 14.52
N ILE A 134 4.69 15.29 14.16
CA ILE A 134 5.49 16.45 13.75
C ILE A 134 6.20 16.18 12.41
N GLY A 135 6.54 17.21 11.66
CA GLY A 135 7.39 17.12 10.48
C GLY A 135 8.85 16.85 10.84
N ILE A 136 9.59 16.18 9.97
CA ILE A 136 11.01 15.84 10.24
C ILE A 136 11.89 17.09 10.34
N THR A 137 11.56 18.15 9.58
CA THR A 137 12.28 19.43 9.59
C THR A 137 12.16 20.09 10.96
N GLU A 138 10.94 20.15 11.51
CA GLU A 138 10.66 20.71 12.83
C GLU A 138 11.38 19.91 13.94
N TYR A 139 11.37 18.57 13.84
CA TYR A 139 12.09 17.70 14.78
C TYR A 139 13.60 17.98 14.78
N SER A 140 14.23 17.98 13.60
CA SER A 140 15.67 18.20 13.48
C SER A 140 16.07 19.61 13.90
N ASN A 141 15.30 20.63 13.49
CA ASN A 141 15.57 22.03 13.80
C ASN A 141 15.43 22.34 15.30
N ALA A 142 14.40 21.83 15.99
CA ALA A 142 14.19 22.18 17.40
C ALA A 142 15.16 21.48 18.36
N ASN A 143 15.74 20.33 17.97
CA ASN A 143 16.38 19.42 18.93
C ASN A 143 17.90 19.28 18.79
N PHE A 144 18.49 19.62 17.65
CA PHE A 144 19.90 19.32 17.37
C PHE A 144 20.63 20.50 16.77
N PHE A 145 21.82 20.84 17.26
CA PHE A 145 22.66 21.87 16.65
C PHE A 145 23.26 21.43 15.31
N SER A 146 23.63 22.41 14.49
CA SER A 146 24.61 22.29 13.40
C SER A 146 25.85 23.14 13.73
N ASP A 147 26.95 22.99 12.98
CA ASP A 147 28.28 23.50 13.39
C ASP A 147 28.29 25.02 13.63
N ASP A 148 27.67 25.80 12.74
CA ASP A 148 27.58 27.28 12.87
C ASP A 148 26.39 27.75 13.72
N THR A 149 25.56 26.83 14.23
CA THR A 149 24.33 27.17 14.97
C THR A 149 24.34 26.77 16.44
N VAL A 150 25.49 26.29 16.95
CA VAL A 150 25.65 25.94 18.37
C VAL A 150 25.36 27.15 19.27
N PHE A 151 24.27 27.05 20.02
CA PHE A 151 23.73 28.13 20.87
C PHE A 151 23.47 29.43 20.10
N ALA A 152 22.93 29.31 18.89
CA ALA A 152 22.48 30.43 18.07
C ALA A 152 21.30 31.22 18.67
N ASN A 153 20.69 30.73 19.75
CA ASN A 153 19.67 31.44 20.54
C ASN A 153 20.19 32.75 21.16
N ARG A 154 21.51 32.96 21.15
CA ARG A 154 22.19 34.18 21.62
C ARG A 154 22.37 35.23 20.53
N LEU A 155 22.12 34.87 19.27
CA LEU A 155 22.13 35.81 18.16
C LEU A 155 20.87 36.68 18.22
N GLU A 156 20.93 37.84 17.57
CA GLU A 156 19.73 38.67 17.38
C GLU A 156 18.68 37.88 16.60
N ALA A 157 17.39 38.05 16.94
CA ALA A 157 16.29 37.30 16.31
C ALA A 157 16.21 37.50 14.79
N SER A 158 16.78 38.60 14.26
CA SER A 158 16.85 38.89 12.83
C SER A 158 18.04 38.22 12.11
N HIS A 159 18.92 37.52 12.82
CA HIS A 159 20.08 36.86 12.22
C HIS A 159 19.64 35.62 11.43
N SER A 160 20.25 35.38 10.26
CA SER A 160 19.87 34.27 9.36
C SER A 160 20.03 32.88 9.99
N HIS A 161 20.98 32.73 10.90
CA HIS A 161 21.23 31.51 11.67
C HIS A 161 20.53 31.49 13.04
N PHE A 162 19.72 32.49 13.37
CA PHE A 162 19.04 32.51 14.67
C PHE A 162 18.18 31.25 14.81
N SER A 163 18.29 30.61 15.97
CA SER A 163 17.43 29.48 16.33
C SER A 163 17.18 29.51 17.83
N PRO A 164 15.91 29.49 18.28
CA PRO A 164 15.59 29.60 19.70
C PRO A 164 16.01 28.35 20.50
N PHE A 165 16.02 27.18 19.85
CA PHE A 165 16.30 25.89 20.48
C PHE A 165 17.29 25.04 19.68
N PRO A 166 18.05 24.14 20.33
CA PRO A 166 18.25 24.07 21.78
C PRO A 166 18.92 25.35 22.34
N SER A 167 18.53 25.82 23.52
CA SER A 167 19.06 27.07 24.07
C SER A 167 20.20 26.83 25.08
N THR A 168 21.04 27.84 25.33
CA THR A 168 21.96 27.82 26.48
C THR A 168 21.26 27.61 27.82
N GLY A 169 19.99 28.02 27.89
CA GLY A 169 19.14 27.89 29.06
C GLY A 169 18.55 26.50 29.22
N ASP A 170 18.78 25.55 28.32
CA ASP A 170 18.21 24.18 28.34
C ASP A 170 19.26 23.10 28.63
N VAL A 171 20.52 23.48 28.74
CA VAL A 171 21.64 22.55 28.85
C VAL A 171 22.33 22.63 30.22
N GLU A 172 23.07 21.58 30.54
CA GLU A 172 24.00 21.54 31.65
C GLU A 172 25.27 20.76 31.29
N GLU A 173 26.38 21.05 31.98
CA GLU A 173 27.61 20.28 31.82
C GLU A 173 27.44 18.89 32.43
N TRP A 174 27.81 17.86 31.68
CA TRP A 174 27.84 16.49 32.14
C TRP A 174 29.14 15.81 31.71
N VAL A 175 29.66 14.91 32.55
CA VAL A 175 30.84 14.11 32.26
C VAL A 175 30.40 12.71 31.88
N ASP A 176 30.69 12.29 30.66
CA ASP A 176 30.57 10.88 30.29
C ASP A 176 31.75 10.10 30.89
N LEU A 177 31.47 9.26 31.89
CA LEU A 177 32.48 8.47 32.57
C LEU A 177 33.12 7.40 31.67
N ARG A 178 32.49 7.04 30.55
CA ARG A 178 32.99 6.03 29.61
C ARG A 178 34.22 6.51 28.83
N ASN A 179 34.30 7.82 28.55
CA ASN A 179 35.44 8.43 27.85
C ASN A 179 36.08 9.60 28.64
N ASN A 180 35.59 9.87 29.85
CA ASN A 180 36.02 10.96 30.74
C ASN A 180 36.00 12.35 30.08
N ARG A 181 35.05 12.58 29.16
CA ARG A 181 34.88 13.85 28.44
C ARG A 181 33.64 14.60 28.91
N LYS A 182 33.73 15.94 28.84
CA LYS A 182 32.63 16.85 29.14
C LYS A 182 31.77 17.15 27.92
N TYR A 183 30.47 17.08 28.10
CA TYR A 183 29.45 17.41 27.11
C TYR A 183 28.45 18.41 27.69
N TRP A 184 27.89 19.23 26.81
CA TRP A 184 26.60 19.85 27.04
C TRP A 184 25.54 18.77 26.83
N ARG A 185 24.82 18.43 27.89
CA ARG A 185 23.61 17.61 27.78
C ARG A 185 22.39 18.49 27.93
N LYS A 186 21.30 18.11 27.30
CA LYS A 186 20.00 18.70 27.57
C LYS A 186 19.56 18.32 28.99
N ARG A 187 19.06 19.28 29.76
CA ARG A 187 18.55 19.01 31.10
C ARG A 187 17.32 18.11 31.05
N ALA A 188 17.08 17.38 32.14
CA ALA A 188 15.93 16.49 32.25
C ALA A 188 14.57 17.24 32.22
N ASP A 189 14.55 18.52 32.62
CA ASP A 189 13.37 19.38 32.62
C ASP A 189 13.24 20.27 31.37
N ALA A 190 14.21 20.21 30.46
CA ALA A 190 14.18 21.00 29.23
C ALA A 190 13.25 20.36 28.18
N PRO A 191 12.51 21.18 27.42
CA PRO A 191 11.50 20.68 26.48
C PRO A 191 12.09 20.08 25.20
N GLY A 192 11.41 19.10 24.59
CA GLY A 192 11.78 18.46 23.33
C GLY A 192 12.55 17.15 23.52
N GLU A 193 13.27 16.69 22.49
CA GLU A 193 14.01 15.42 22.51
C GLU A 193 15.14 15.45 23.55
N PRO A 194 15.24 14.47 24.47
CA PRO A 194 16.37 14.35 25.38
C PRO A 194 17.65 13.94 24.63
N VAL A 195 18.74 14.69 24.82
CA VAL A 195 20.04 14.42 24.18
C VAL A 195 21.18 14.60 25.18
N GLN A 196 22.01 13.57 25.37
CA GLN A 196 23.13 13.59 26.32
C GLN A 196 24.40 14.19 25.71
N HIS A 197 24.77 13.81 24.50
CA HIS A 197 25.91 14.33 23.75
C HIS A 197 25.41 15.39 22.75
N LEU A 198 24.83 16.48 23.26
CA LEU A 198 24.29 17.52 22.39
C LEU A 198 25.40 18.37 21.73
N ALA A 199 26.46 18.65 22.49
CA ALA A 199 27.69 19.24 21.99
C ALA A 199 28.83 18.97 22.97
N THR A 200 30.08 19.01 22.50
CA THR A 200 31.22 18.96 23.42
C THR A 200 31.37 20.27 24.18
N VAL A 201 31.88 20.26 25.41
CA VAL A 201 32.24 21.52 26.10
C VAL A 201 33.58 22.01 25.56
N SER A 202 33.65 23.25 25.08
CA SER A 202 34.90 23.81 24.56
C SER A 202 35.99 23.85 25.65
N LYS A 203 37.20 23.40 25.30
CA LYS A 203 38.40 23.57 26.16
C LYS A 203 38.68 25.06 26.47
N ARG A 204 38.16 26.00 25.69
CA ARG A 204 38.31 27.45 25.93
C ARG A 204 37.37 27.96 27.03
N SER A 205 36.22 27.32 27.28
CA SER A 205 35.35 27.61 28.43
C SER A 205 36.00 27.23 29.77
N PHE A 206 36.98 26.32 29.76
CA PHE A 206 37.83 26.03 30.92
C PHE A 206 38.79 27.20 31.22
N TRP A 207 39.40 27.79 30.19
CA TRP A 207 40.32 28.93 30.34
C TRP A 207 39.60 30.24 30.70
N SER A 208 38.39 30.50 30.21
CA SER A 208 37.61 31.68 30.62
C SER A 208 37.26 31.65 32.11
N ARG A 209 36.89 30.48 32.64
CA ARG A 209 36.74 30.23 34.09
C ARG A 209 38.04 30.47 34.87
N PHE A 210 39.17 30.03 34.31
CA PHE A 210 40.48 30.20 34.94
C PHE A 210 40.94 31.67 35.00
N PHE A 211 40.56 32.50 34.02
CA PHE A 211 40.94 33.91 33.93
C PHE A 211 39.86 34.90 34.42
N GLY A 212 38.74 34.42 34.98
CA GLY A 212 37.68 35.29 35.52
C GLY A 212 36.93 36.11 34.46
N VAL A 213 36.96 35.68 33.20
CA VAL A 213 36.22 36.31 32.10
C VAL A 213 34.81 35.71 32.07
N ALA A 214 33.79 36.52 31.72
CA ALA A 214 32.39 36.08 31.63
C ALA A 214 32.27 34.71 30.92
N GLN A 215 31.44 33.81 31.47
CA GLN A 215 31.29 32.45 30.94
C GLN A 215 30.88 32.48 29.46
N GLU A 216 31.82 32.18 28.57
CA GLU A 216 31.46 31.83 27.21
C GLU A 216 31.01 30.37 27.19
N ILE A 217 29.70 30.14 27.21
CA ILE A 217 29.12 28.86 26.81
C ILE A 217 29.47 28.66 25.34
N ARG A 218 30.34 27.69 25.06
CA ARG A 218 30.77 27.30 23.71
C ARG A 218 30.73 25.78 23.62
N GLY A 219 30.27 25.28 22.49
CA GLY A 219 30.36 23.87 22.15
C GLY A 219 30.98 23.63 20.79
N GLY A 220 31.30 22.39 20.50
CA GLY A 220 31.69 21.93 19.17
C GLY A 220 31.06 20.58 18.88
N LEU A 221 30.75 20.33 17.60
CA LEU A 221 30.01 19.15 17.17
C LEU A 221 30.90 18.03 16.61
N ASN A 222 32.12 18.33 16.17
CA ASN A 222 33.07 17.35 15.67
C ASN A 222 33.59 16.41 16.79
N ASP A 223 32.77 15.42 17.17
CA ASP A 223 33.02 14.39 18.16
C ASP A 223 32.13 13.17 17.90
N ASP A 224 32.75 11.98 17.89
CA ASP A 224 32.06 10.73 17.55
C ASP A 224 30.83 10.46 18.41
N LYS A 225 30.84 10.84 19.70
CA LYS A 225 29.68 10.57 20.58
C LYS A 225 28.52 11.51 20.34
N VAL A 226 28.79 12.73 19.89
CA VAL A 226 27.76 13.68 19.46
C VAL A 226 27.08 13.14 18.20
N HIS A 227 27.88 12.82 17.18
CA HIS A 227 27.35 12.30 15.92
C HIS A 227 26.66 10.94 16.09
N GLU A 228 27.19 10.05 16.93
CA GLU A 228 26.57 8.76 17.22
C GLU A 228 25.17 8.91 17.85
N GLU A 229 24.98 9.83 18.79
CA GLU A 229 23.67 10.04 19.41
C GLU A 229 22.69 10.72 18.44
N TYR A 230 23.18 11.66 17.62
CA TYR A 230 22.39 12.26 16.55
C TYR A 230 21.92 11.19 15.56
N ALA A 231 22.82 10.36 15.07
CA ALA A 231 22.54 9.29 14.12
C ALA A 231 21.51 8.30 14.66
N ARG A 232 21.62 7.91 15.94
CA ARG A 232 20.65 7.03 16.62
C ARG A 232 19.23 7.62 16.68
N LEU A 233 19.08 8.93 16.60
CA LEU A 233 17.78 9.61 16.69
C LEU A 233 17.24 10.05 15.32
N LEU A 234 18.12 10.43 14.41
CA LEU A 234 17.80 11.00 13.09
C LEU A 234 17.64 9.92 12.02
N ILE A 235 18.54 8.94 11.94
CA ILE A 235 18.50 7.90 10.89
C ILE A 235 17.22 7.05 10.94
N PRO A 236 16.75 6.56 12.11
CA PRO A 236 15.48 5.84 12.17
C PRO A 236 14.30 6.66 11.64
N ARG A 237 14.29 7.98 11.89
CA ARG A 237 13.25 8.88 11.37
C ARG A 237 13.43 9.14 9.88
N ALA A 238 14.64 9.38 9.39
CA ALA A 238 14.90 9.53 7.96
C ALA A 238 14.38 8.32 7.17
N VAL A 239 14.65 7.10 7.66
CA VAL A 239 14.14 5.86 7.06
C VAL A 239 12.63 5.75 7.20
N GLY A 240 12.06 6.03 8.38
CA GLY A 240 10.63 5.90 8.63
C GLY A 240 9.76 6.91 7.85
N TYR A 241 10.20 8.16 7.74
CA TYR A 241 9.53 9.20 6.96
C TYR A 241 9.66 8.92 5.45
N SER A 242 10.83 8.45 4.99
CA SER A 242 11.01 8.01 3.60
C SER A 242 10.11 6.82 3.25
N ALA A 243 9.97 5.85 4.15
CA ALA A 243 9.04 4.74 3.98
C ALA A 243 7.57 5.23 3.94
N SER A 244 7.23 6.24 4.74
CA SER A 244 5.88 6.82 4.77
C SER A 244 5.54 7.57 3.48
N LEU A 245 6.54 8.19 2.80
CA LEU A 245 6.37 8.72 1.46
C LEU A 245 6.00 7.63 0.45
N LEU A 246 6.69 6.48 0.49
CA LEU A 246 6.39 5.34 -0.38
C LEU A 246 4.98 4.79 -0.13
N ASP A 247 4.66 4.56 1.14
CA ASP A 247 3.33 4.11 1.55
C ASP A 247 2.27 5.08 1.07
N TYR A 248 2.48 6.39 1.25
CA TYR A 248 1.57 7.42 0.77
C TYR A 248 1.41 7.41 -0.75
N PHE A 249 2.52 7.34 -1.50
CA PHE A 249 2.50 7.38 -2.95
C PHE A 249 1.70 6.20 -3.52
N PHE A 250 1.83 5.00 -2.95
CA PHE A 250 1.16 3.79 -3.44
C PHE A 250 -0.09 3.37 -2.63
N ARG A 251 -0.61 4.21 -1.71
CA ARG A 251 -1.72 3.84 -0.80
C ARG A 251 -3.05 3.56 -1.50
N GLY A 252 -3.22 4.06 -2.72
CA GLY A 252 -4.42 3.82 -3.52
C GLY A 252 -4.53 2.36 -3.91
N THR A 253 -5.47 1.64 -3.31
CA THR A 253 -5.74 0.23 -3.60
C THR A 253 -7.22 0.01 -3.90
N PHE A 254 -7.48 -0.85 -4.88
CA PHE A 254 -8.82 -1.33 -5.19
C PHE A 254 -8.73 -2.74 -5.79
N ASP A 255 -9.85 -3.43 -5.83
CA ASP A 255 -10.01 -4.64 -6.63
C ASP A 255 -11.20 -4.52 -7.58
N PHE A 256 -11.32 -5.43 -8.54
CA PHE A 256 -12.47 -5.45 -9.43
C PHE A 256 -12.83 -6.87 -9.87
N LEU A 257 -14.11 -7.23 -9.87
CA LEU A 257 -14.56 -8.53 -10.38
C LEU A 257 -14.65 -8.51 -11.90
N VAL A 258 -14.44 -9.66 -12.54
CA VAL A 258 -14.65 -9.83 -13.97
C VAL A 258 -15.68 -10.93 -14.15
N SER A 259 -16.84 -10.58 -14.71
CA SER A 259 -17.94 -11.51 -14.98
C SER A 259 -18.28 -11.51 -16.47
N PHE A 260 -18.71 -12.66 -16.99
CA PHE A 260 -18.99 -12.85 -18.41
C PHE A 260 -20.49 -12.84 -18.67
N GLN A 261 -20.92 -12.01 -19.60
CA GLN A 261 -22.16 -12.19 -20.35
C GLN A 261 -21.77 -12.47 -21.81
N LEU A 262 -22.63 -13.17 -22.56
CA LEU A 262 -22.34 -13.80 -23.86
C LEU A 262 -21.44 -12.96 -24.80
N ASP A 263 -21.59 -11.64 -24.81
CA ASP A 263 -20.83 -10.72 -25.66
C ASP A 263 -20.16 -9.53 -24.91
N SER A 264 -20.19 -9.49 -23.57
CA SER A 264 -19.63 -8.38 -22.79
C SER A 264 -19.09 -8.80 -21.43
N PHE A 265 -18.03 -8.12 -20.98
CA PHE A 265 -17.61 -8.21 -19.60
C PHE A 265 -18.43 -7.28 -18.74
N THR A 266 -18.74 -7.73 -17.54
CA THR A 266 -19.21 -6.85 -16.47
C THR A 266 -18.20 -6.82 -15.34
N THR A 267 -18.08 -5.66 -14.70
CA THR A 267 -17.21 -5.45 -13.55
C THR A 267 -17.95 -4.82 -12.39
N ILE A 268 -17.47 -5.12 -11.19
CA ILE A 268 -17.77 -4.39 -9.97
C ILE A 268 -16.43 -4.01 -9.38
N ILE A 269 -16.21 -2.71 -9.19
CA ILE A 269 -14.99 -2.15 -8.62
C ILE A 269 -15.20 -1.96 -7.12
N THR A 270 -14.27 -2.43 -6.31
CA THR A 270 -14.27 -2.30 -4.85
C THR A 270 -13.10 -1.44 -4.43
N ASN A 271 -13.36 -0.30 -3.79
CA ASN A 271 -12.30 0.49 -3.17
C ASN A 271 -11.80 -0.24 -1.91
N THR A 272 -10.57 -0.75 -1.93
CA THR A 272 -9.95 -1.44 -0.79
C THR A 272 -9.00 -0.54 0.00
N SER A 273 -8.84 0.71 -0.42
CA SER A 273 -8.04 1.69 0.31
C SER A 273 -8.78 2.20 1.54
N GLY A 274 -8.03 2.79 2.46
CA GLY A 274 -8.59 3.43 3.65
C GLY A 274 -9.21 4.80 3.39
N GLU A 275 -9.21 5.29 2.15
CA GLU A 275 -9.62 6.65 1.78
C GLU A 275 -10.64 6.64 0.64
N ARG A 276 -11.46 7.70 0.54
CA ARG A 276 -12.40 7.85 -0.57
C ARG A 276 -11.64 8.04 -1.88
N MET A 277 -12.01 7.28 -2.90
CA MET A 277 -11.57 7.46 -4.29
C MET A 277 -12.65 8.22 -5.05
N GLU A 278 -12.28 9.32 -5.70
CA GLU A 278 -13.17 10.09 -6.57
C GLU A 278 -12.44 10.47 -7.85
N GLY A 279 -12.87 9.91 -8.98
CA GLY A 279 -12.19 10.11 -10.25
C GLY A 279 -12.49 9.05 -11.27
N THR A 280 -11.63 8.94 -12.26
CA THR A 280 -11.86 8.11 -13.44
C THR A 280 -11.14 6.77 -13.32
N PHE A 281 -11.86 5.69 -13.59
CA PHE A 281 -11.33 4.34 -13.77
C PHE A 281 -11.35 3.97 -15.25
N THR A 282 -10.18 3.74 -15.83
CA THR A 282 -10.01 3.40 -17.26
C THR A 282 -9.41 2.02 -17.42
N ALA A 283 -10.06 1.17 -18.22
CA ALA A 283 -9.58 -0.18 -18.51
C ALA A 283 -8.67 -0.21 -19.74
N TYR A 284 -7.62 -1.02 -19.67
CA TYR A 284 -6.66 -1.29 -20.73
C TYR A 284 -6.46 -2.80 -20.86
N ILE A 285 -6.17 -3.29 -22.06
CA ILE A 285 -5.88 -4.70 -22.30
C ILE A 285 -4.53 -4.85 -23.02
N ASP A 286 -3.76 -5.85 -22.61
CA ASP A 286 -2.54 -6.26 -23.31
C ASP A 286 -2.87 -7.27 -24.41
N ASP A 287 -2.26 -7.15 -25.59
CA ASP A 287 -2.31 -8.17 -26.64
C ASP A 287 -1.31 -9.33 -26.39
N ALA A 288 -1.11 -10.22 -27.37
CA ALA A 288 -0.18 -11.35 -27.27
C ALA A 288 1.28 -10.95 -27.12
N ASN A 289 1.64 -9.79 -27.61
CA ASN A 289 2.99 -9.25 -27.59
C ASN A 289 3.18 -8.29 -26.40
N GLY A 290 2.16 -8.17 -25.52
CA GLY A 290 2.16 -7.25 -24.39
C GLY A 290 1.93 -5.79 -24.80
N VAL A 291 1.44 -5.52 -26.00
CA VAL A 291 1.05 -4.17 -26.42
C VAL A 291 -0.25 -3.79 -25.73
N ARG A 292 -0.22 -2.71 -24.96
CA ARG A 292 -1.35 -2.21 -24.19
C ARG A 292 -2.16 -1.23 -25.02
N SER A 293 -3.47 -1.43 -25.06
CA SER A 293 -4.44 -0.50 -25.64
C SER A 293 -5.58 -0.21 -24.67
N PRO A 294 -6.18 0.99 -24.72
CA PRO A 294 -7.39 1.27 -23.95
C PRO A 294 -8.53 0.37 -24.45
N VAL A 295 -9.38 -0.08 -23.52
CA VAL A 295 -10.65 -0.71 -23.86
C VAL A 295 -11.64 0.42 -24.14
N GLU A 296 -12.03 0.58 -25.40
CA GLU A 296 -12.94 1.65 -25.83
C GLU A 296 -14.25 1.62 -25.02
N GLY A 297 -14.73 2.78 -24.56
CA GLY A 297 -15.96 2.86 -23.75
C GLY A 297 -15.86 2.35 -22.31
N ALA A 298 -14.70 1.83 -21.87
CA ALA A 298 -14.48 1.38 -20.49
C ALA A 298 -13.76 2.43 -19.63
N SER A 299 -14.39 3.60 -19.51
CA SER A 299 -13.92 4.73 -18.69
C SER A 299 -15.07 5.20 -17.80
N PHE A 300 -14.89 5.20 -16.49
CA PHE A 300 -15.97 5.42 -15.51
C PHE A 300 -15.57 6.44 -14.45
N ASP A 301 -16.34 7.52 -14.35
CA ASP A 301 -16.19 8.48 -13.25
C ASP A 301 -16.99 7.99 -12.04
N LEU A 302 -16.29 7.67 -10.96
CA LEU A 302 -16.85 7.05 -9.78
C LEU A 302 -16.40 7.78 -8.51
N GLY A 303 -17.29 7.79 -7.51
CA GLY A 303 -16.98 8.17 -6.14
C GLY A 303 -17.20 6.97 -5.20
N LEU A 304 -16.13 6.33 -4.76
CA LEU A 304 -16.17 5.14 -3.92
C LEU A 304 -15.56 5.44 -2.55
N GLY A 305 -16.38 5.36 -1.50
CA GLY A 305 -15.88 5.38 -0.12
C GLY A 305 -15.06 4.12 0.21
N PRO A 306 -14.31 4.12 1.33
CA PRO A 306 -13.57 2.93 1.78
C PRO A 306 -14.48 1.70 1.88
N GLY A 307 -14.08 0.58 1.27
CA GLY A 307 -14.84 -0.67 1.23
C GLY A 307 -16.07 -0.66 0.33
N ALA A 308 -16.39 0.46 -0.33
CA ALA A 308 -17.57 0.57 -1.19
C ALA A 308 -17.36 -0.12 -2.54
N ASN A 309 -18.46 -0.66 -3.06
CA ASN A 309 -18.54 -1.22 -4.40
C ASN A 309 -19.20 -0.24 -5.37
N SER A 310 -18.78 -0.26 -6.63
CA SER A 310 -19.53 0.34 -7.72
C SER A 310 -20.83 -0.43 -7.99
N THR A 311 -21.72 0.16 -8.79
CA THR A 311 -22.73 -0.63 -9.51
C THR A 311 -22.05 -1.57 -10.51
N VAL A 312 -22.82 -2.47 -11.12
CA VAL A 312 -22.32 -3.26 -12.25
C VAL A 312 -22.03 -2.33 -13.42
N LEU A 313 -20.81 -2.40 -13.95
CA LEU A 313 -20.34 -1.62 -15.10
C LEU A 313 -20.05 -2.58 -16.26
N ALA A 314 -20.30 -2.17 -17.49
CA ALA A 314 -20.02 -2.98 -18.68
C ALA A 314 -18.69 -2.56 -19.31
N PHE A 315 -17.82 -3.53 -19.61
CA PHE A 315 -16.72 -3.32 -20.56
C PHE A 315 -17.15 -3.90 -21.91
N PRO A 316 -17.19 -3.10 -22.98
CA PRO A 316 -17.51 -3.57 -24.32
C PRO A 316 -16.30 -4.26 -24.94
N LEU A 317 -15.83 -5.30 -24.28
CA LEU A 317 -14.68 -6.10 -24.67
C LEU A 317 -15.17 -7.54 -24.87
N SER A 318 -14.84 -8.15 -26.00
CA SER A 318 -15.11 -9.57 -26.21
C SER A 318 -14.12 -10.42 -25.42
N PRO A 319 -14.53 -11.55 -24.82
CA PRO A 319 -13.62 -12.44 -24.11
C PRO A 319 -12.43 -12.87 -24.98
N PRO A 320 -11.16 -12.61 -24.56
CA PRO A 320 -10.02 -12.98 -25.37
C PRO A 320 -9.84 -14.51 -25.36
N THR A 321 -9.53 -15.06 -26.53
CA THR A 321 -9.37 -16.51 -26.75
C THR A 321 -8.13 -17.12 -26.09
N SER A 322 -7.21 -16.27 -25.65
CA SER A 322 -5.99 -16.61 -24.92
C SER A 322 -5.88 -15.71 -23.70
N GLU A 323 -5.12 -16.13 -22.69
CA GLU A 323 -4.90 -15.33 -21.50
C GLU A 323 -4.21 -13.98 -21.84
N ARG A 324 -4.77 -12.89 -21.33
CA ARG A 324 -4.35 -11.49 -21.49
C ARG A 324 -4.33 -10.79 -20.15
N SER A 325 -3.58 -9.69 -20.02
CA SER A 325 -3.71 -8.78 -18.88
C SER A 325 -4.84 -7.78 -19.15
N LEU A 326 -5.80 -7.68 -18.24
CA LEU A 326 -6.72 -6.57 -18.12
C LEU A 326 -6.24 -5.68 -16.98
N VAL A 327 -5.97 -4.41 -17.28
CA VAL A 327 -5.46 -3.41 -16.35
C VAL A 327 -6.50 -2.35 -16.14
N LEU A 328 -6.95 -2.17 -14.91
CA LEU A 328 -7.81 -1.06 -14.54
C LEU A 328 -6.93 -0.01 -13.86
N VAL A 329 -7.04 1.25 -14.29
CA VAL A 329 -6.25 2.37 -13.79
C VAL A 329 -7.19 3.44 -13.26
N PHE A 330 -6.99 3.84 -12.00
CA PHE A 330 -7.64 4.97 -11.36
C PHE A 330 -6.76 6.21 -11.48
N GLN A 331 -7.37 7.34 -11.83
CA GLN A 331 -6.78 8.66 -11.72
C GLN A 331 -7.81 9.64 -11.14
N GLY A 332 -7.46 10.33 -10.06
CA GLY A 332 -8.36 11.31 -9.46
C GLY A 332 -7.96 11.66 -8.04
N ARG A 333 -8.94 12.05 -7.23
CA ARG A 333 -8.77 12.43 -5.85
C ARG A 333 -8.80 11.21 -4.93
N LEU A 334 -7.80 11.08 -4.06
CA LEU A 334 -7.74 10.05 -3.02
C LEU A 334 -7.64 10.73 -1.65
N GLY A 335 -8.72 10.65 -0.87
CA GLY A 335 -8.82 11.41 0.38
C GLY A 335 -8.73 12.91 0.09
N ASN A 336 -7.70 13.57 0.64
CA ASN A 336 -7.44 15.00 0.47
C ASN A 336 -6.41 15.31 -0.64
N GLU A 337 -5.90 14.30 -1.37
CA GLU A 337 -4.92 14.49 -2.44
C GLU A 337 -5.58 14.45 -3.82
N GLU A 338 -5.34 15.49 -4.63
CA GLU A 338 -5.70 15.50 -6.05
C GLU A 338 -4.67 14.76 -6.92
N GLY A 339 -5.11 14.17 -8.02
CA GLY A 339 -4.22 13.55 -9.00
C GLY A 339 -3.49 12.28 -8.52
N ALA A 340 -4.04 11.60 -7.52
CA ALA A 340 -3.62 10.27 -7.11
C ALA A 340 -3.87 9.26 -8.23
N ILE A 341 -3.01 8.23 -8.28
CA ILE A 341 -3.03 7.18 -9.30
C ILE A 341 -2.95 5.83 -8.61
N ALA A 342 -3.77 4.88 -9.04
CA ALA A 342 -3.72 3.49 -8.60
C ALA A 342 -4.03 2.56 -9.77
N ALA A 343 -3.59 1.31 -9.71
CA ALA A 343 -3.93 0.34 -10.74
C ALA A 343 -4.04 -1.08 -10.17
N LYS A 344 -4.86 -1.89 -10.85
CA LYS A 344 -4.99 -3.32 -10.59
C LYS A 344 -4.92 -4.07 -11.91
N ILE A 345 -4.15 -5.15 -11.92
CA ILE A 345 -4.00 -6.03 -13.08
C ILE A 345 -4.65 -7.37 -12.76
N LYS A 346 -5.50 -7.88 -13.65
CA LYS A 346 -6.01 -9.25 -13.62
C LYS A 346 -5.73 -9.95 -14.94
N ARG A 347 -5.57 -11.27 -14.90
CA ARG A 347 -5.49 -12.09 -16.11
C ARG A 347 -6.90 -12.49 -16.54
N VAL A 348 -7.20 -12.35 -17.82
CA VAL A 348 -8.50 -12.67 -18.43
C VAL A 348 -8.29 -13.46 -19.73
N GLY A 349 -9.16 -14.40 -20.04
CA GLY A 349 -9.00 -15.31 -21.19
C GLY A 349 -8.09 -16.51 -20.93
N GLY A 350 -7.93 -17.35 -21.95
CA GLY A 350 -7.33 -18.69 -21.84
C GLY A 350 -8.40 -19.77 -22.00
N PRO A 351 -8.05 -21.05 -22.24
CA PRO A 351 -9.04 -22.09 -22.09
C PRO A 351 -9.50 -22.08 -20.62
N HIS A 352 -10.76 -22.44 -20.42
CA HIS A 352 -11.40 -22.80 -19.14
C HIS A 352 -12.43 -21.80 -18.60
N TRP A 353 -13.49 -22.42 -18.07
CA TRP A 353 -14.73 -21.89 -17.50
C TRP A 353 -15.82 -21.56 -18.51
N VAL A 354 -16.55 -22.61 -18.89
CA VAL A 354 -17.96 -22.41 -19.25
C VAL A 354 -18.71 -22.16 -17.96
N ALA A 355 -19.03 -20.89 -17.67
CA ALA A 355 -20.16 -20.62 -16.81
C ALA A 355 -21.38 -21.26 -17.47
N THR A 356 -22.17 -22.06 -16.77
CA THR A 356 -23.58 -22.31 -17.09
C THR A 356 -24.43 -21.68 -15.99
N GLY A 357 -24.98 -20.50 -16.30
CA GLY A 357 -26.21 -19.94 -15.71
C GLY A 357 -26.15 -19.32 -14.30
N SER A 358 -26.22 -18.00 -14.25
CA SER A 358 -27.20 -17.33 -13.38
C SER A 358 -28.50 -17.19 -14.17
N GLY A 359 -29.50 -17.99 -13.83
CA GLY A 359 -30.80 -18.04 -14.47
C GLY A 359 -31.44 -19.37 -14.13
N GLY A 360 -32.50 -19.34 -13.32
CA GLY A 360 -33.07 -20.52 -12.69
C GLY A 360 -33.40 -21.63 -13.67
N ASN A 361 -32.93 -22.84 -13.37
CA ASN A 361 -33.58 -24.04 -13.86
C ASN A 361 -34.69 -24.36 -12.86
N SER A 362 -35.94 -24.00 -13.18
CA SER A 362 -37.07 -24.47 -12.38
C SER A 362 -37.41 -25.89 -12.83
N ILE A 363 -36.98 -26.88 -12.07
CA ILE A 363 -37.53 -28.23 -12.16
C ILE A 363 -38.89 -28.21 -11.44
N TYR A 364 -39.99 -28.18 -12.20
CA TYR A 364 -41.33 -28.21 -11.61
C TYR A 364 -41.76 -29.65 -11.27
N ARG A 365 -42.27 -29.83 -10.05
CA ARG A 365 -42.79 -31.11 -9.56
C ARG A 365 -44.29 -30.98 -9.24
N ILE A 366 -45.04 -32.02 -9.60
CA ILE A 366 -46.41 -32.26 -9.10
C ILE A 366 -46.28 -33.19 -7.87
N PRO A 367 -47.05 -33.03 -6.78
CA PRO A 367 -46.74 -33.59 -5.46
C PRO A 367 -46.54 -35.12 -5.41
N GLY A 368 -45.61 -35.53 -4.55
CA GLY A 368 -45.24 -36.91 -4.18
C GLY A 368 -44.16 -36.83 -3.08
N ILE A 369 -43.72 -37.91 -2.44
CA ILE A 369 -42.80 -37.82 -1.27
C ILE A 369 -41.35 -38.26 -1.62
N ALA A 370 -41.05 -38.52 -2.90
CA ALA A 370 -39.72 -38.98 -3.31
C ALA A 370 -38.66 -37.86 -3.38
N PRO A 371 -37.44 -38.06 -2.81
CA PRO A 371 -36.30 -37.15 -2.96
C PRO A 371 -35.92 -36.93 -4.43
N ILE A 372 -35.41 -35.74 -4.75
CA ILE A 372 -34.85 -35.46 -6.06
C ILE A 372 -33.38 -35.86 -6.03
N THR A 373 -32.98 -36.73 -6.96
CA THR A 373 -31.59 -37.17 -7.07
C THR A 373 -31.01 -36.75 -8.41
N VAL A 374 -29.82 -36.15 -8.37
CA VAL A 374 -29.06 -35.75 -9.55
C VAL A 374 -27.71 -36.45 -9.53
N THR A 375 -27.43 -37.23 -10.57
CA THR A 375 -26.18 -37.97 -10.74
C THR A 375 -25.34 -37.34 -11.83
N MET A 376 -24.05 -37.14 -11.56
CA MET A 376 -23.11 -36.46 -12.45
C MET A 376 -21.82 -37.26 -12.59
N LYS A 377 -21.18 -37.17 -13.76
CA LYS A 377 -19.86 -37.74 -14.03
C LYS A 377 -18.81 -36.66 -14.29
N PHE A 378 -17.59 -36.89 -13.79
CA PHE A 378 -16.45 -35.98 -13.85
C PHE A 378 -15.22 -36.73 -14.35
N LYS A 379 -14.38 -36.09 -15.16
CA LYS A 379 -13.05 -36.60 -15.55
C LYS A 379 -12.06 -35.46 -15.71
N ASN A 380 -10.80 -35.68 -15.37
CA ASN A 380 -9.71 -34.71 -15.41
C ASN A 380 -10.08 -33.39 -14.71
N VAL A 381 -10.63 -33.49 -13.50
CA VAL A 381 -11.05 -32.34 -12.68
C VAL A 381 -10.09 -32.18 -11.51
N SER A 382 -9.58 -30.97 -11.28
CA SER A 382 -8.62 -30.70 -10.19
C SER A 382 -9.33 -30.20 -8.93
N VAL A 383 -10.38 -29.39 -9.09
CA VAL A 383 -11.28 -28.97 -8.00
C VAL A 383 -12.70 -28.82 -8.57
N ALA A 384 -13.70 -29.37 -7.90
CA ALA A 384 -15.11 -29.08 -8.20
C ALA A 384 -15.90 -28.78 -6.93
N ARG A 385 -16.73 -27.73 -6.99
CA ARG A 385 -17.76 -27.44 -6.00
C ARG A 385 -19.11 -27.44 -6.68
N ILE A 386 -20.00 -28.26 -6.15
CA ILE A 386 -21.37 -28.41 -6.62
C ILE A 386 -22.27 -27.92 -5.49
N GLU A 387 -23.21 -27.04 -5.79
CA GLU A 387 -24.22 -26.61 -4.84
C GLU A 387 -25.61 -26.74 -5.46
N ALA A 388 -26.45 -27.55 -4.83
CA ALA A 388 -27.83 -27.77 -5.21
C ALA A 388 -28.73 -27.13 -4.14
N ILE A 389 -29.68 -26.29 -4.57
CA ILE A 389 -30.52 -25.47 -3.71
C ILE A 389 -31.98 -25.68 -4.13
N ALA A 390 -32.83 -26.06 -3.19
CA ALA A 390 -34.28 -26.11 -3.38
C ALA A 390 -34.92 -24.82 -2.84
N THR A 391 -35.81 -24.21 -3.62
CA THR A 391 -36.53 -22.96 -3.31
C THR A 391 -38.03 -23.13 -3.51
N GLU A 392 -38.83 -22.58 -2.60
CA GLU A 392 -40.29 -22.58 -2.72
C GLU A 392 -40.75 -21.64 -3.84
N ASP A 393 -41.59 -22.10 -4.77
CA ASP A 393 -41.88 -21.37 -6.02
C ASP A 393 -42.62 -20.05 -5.82
N GLN A 394 -43.44 -19.95 -4.77
CA GLN A 394 -44.27 -18.76 -4.54
C GLN A 394 -43.55 -17.66 -3.76
N THR A 395 -42.56 -18.02 -2.94
CA THR A 395 -41.88 -17.09 -2.01
C THR A 395 -40.41 -16.90 -2.34
N GLY A 396 -39.80 -17.80 -3.11
CA GLY A 396 -38.36 -17.82 -3.40
C GLY A 396 -37.50 -18.27 -2.22
N ASN A 397 -38.10 -18.65 -1.09
CA ASN A 397 -37.36 -19.01 0.11
C ASN A 397 -36.62 -20.34 -0.08
N ARG A 398 -35.36 -20.41 0.37
CA ARG A 398 -34.53 -21.63 0.35
C ARG A 398 -35.06 -22.64 1.37
N VAL A 399 -35.41 -23.83 0.90
CA VAL A 399 -36.03 -24.89 1.72
C VAL A 399 -35.08 -26.06 1.99
N ASP A 400 -34.16 -26.36 1.09
CA ASP A 400 -33.05 -27.29 1.34
C ASP A 400 -31.83 -26.92 0.50
N SER A 401 -30.66 -27.40 0.90
CA SER A 401 -29.48 -27.32 0.06
C SER A 401 -28.41 -28.33 0.41
N ARG A 402 -27.69 -28.79 -0.61
CA ARG A 402 -26.53 -29.66 -0.46
C ARG A 402 -25.39 -29.12 -1.28
N SER A 403 -24.22 -29.09 -0.67
CA SER A 403 -22.97 -28.82 -1.37
C SER A 403 -22.09 -30.05 -1.32
N LEU A 404 -21.42 -30.32 -2.43
CA LEU A 404 -20.36 -31.31 -2.51
C LEU A 404 -19.11 -30.62 -3.02
N GLU A 405 -18.00 -30.84 -2.32
CA GLU A 405 -16.69 -30.37 -2.73
C GLU A 405 -15.81 -31.58 -3.04
N VAL A 406 -15.23 -31.59 -4.23
CA VAL A 406 -14.30 -32.60 -4.70
C VAL A 406 -12.95 -31.93 -4.83
N THR A 407 -12.04 -32.28 -3.93
CA THR A 407 -10.68 -31.76 -3.88
C THR A 407 -9.69 -32.87 -4.20
N GLY A 408 -8.87 -32.68 -5.24
CA GLY A 408 -7.88 -33.66 -5.70
C GLY A 408 -8.03 -33.94 -7.19
N SER A 409 -6.93 -34.30 -7.86
CA SER A 409 -6.98 -34.64 -9.29
C SER A 409 -7.82 -35.91 -9.46
N VAL A 410 -8.92 -35.80 -10.20
CA VAL A 410 -9.80 -36.90 -10.60
C VAL A 410 -9.45 -37.25 -12.05
N PRO A 411 -8.43 -38.09 -12.31
CA PRO A 411 -7.97 -38.36 -13.67
C PRO A 411 -8.98 -39.21 -14.48
N ASP A 412 -9.74 -40.06 -13.77
CA ASP A 412 -10.69 -41.01 -14.37
C ASP A 412 -12.15 -40.62 -14.11
N PHE A 413 -13.07 -41.24 -14.85
CA PHE A 413 -14.51 -41.01 -14.67
C PHE A 413 -14.96 -41.34 -13.25
N THR A 414 -15.39 -40.33 -12.52
CA THR A 414 -15.96 -40.48 -11.18
C THR A 414 -17.40 -39.99 -11.18
N THR A 415 -18.28 -40.76 -10.55
CA THR A 415 -19.71 -40.44 -10.46
C THR A 415 -20.03 -39.90 -9.07
N PHE A 416 -20.72 -38.76 -9.01
CA PHE A 416 -21.24 -38.21 -7.77
C PHE A 416 -22.74 -38.05 -7.86
N THR A 417 -23.41 -38.37 -6.76
CA THR A 417 -24.87 -38.32 -6.65
C THR A 417 -25.23 -37.35 -5.53
N VAL A 418 -26.07 -36.37 -5.84
CA VAL A 418 -26.63 -35.44 -4.86
C VAL A 418 -28.12 -35.69 -4.73
N THR A 419 -28.58 -35.94 -3.51
CA THR A 419 -30.00 -36.13 -3.19
C THR A 419 -30.50 -34.96 -2.34
N LEU A 420 -31.57 -34.33 -2.81
CA LEU A 420 -32.28 -33.24 -2.14
C LEU A 420 -33.62 -33.74 -1.61
N ASN A 421 -33.90 -33.43 -0.34
CA ASN A 421 -35.13 -33.86 0.30
C ASN A 421 -36.11 -32.68 0.37
N PRO A 422 -37.24 -32.72 -0.34
CA PRO A 422 -38.21 -31.64 -0.26
C PRO A 422 -38.92 -31.63 1.11
N PRO A 423 -39.50 -30.49 1.53
CA PRO A 423 -40.36 -30.43 2.71
C PRO A 423 -41.59 -31.32 2.54
N ILE A 424 -42.19 -31.76 3.65
CA ILE A 424 -43.32 -32.71 3.67
C ILE A 424 -44.65 -32.06 3.23
N ASP A 425 -44.71 -30.73 3.13
CA ASP A 425 -45.92 -29.97 2.75
C ASP A 425 -46.16 -29.97 1.23
N ASP A 426 -47.42 -29.92 0.79
CA ASP A 426 -47.90 -30.06 -0.60
C ASP A 426 -47.59 -28.86 -1.52
N ARG A 427 -46.54 -28.08 -1.19
CA ARG A 427 -46.17 -26.86 -1.92
C ARG A 427 -45.26 -27.15 -3.11
N ALA A 428 -45.39 -26.34 -4.16
CA ALA A 428 -44.52 -26.42 -5.33
C ALA A 428 -43.12 -25.85 -5.02
N VAL A 429 -42.07 -26.61 -5.37
CA VAL A 429 -40.67 -26.29 -5.07
C VAL A 429 -39.86 -26.41 -6.37
N SER A 430 -39.08 -25.38 -6.69
CA SER A 430 -38.07 -25.36 -7.74
C SER A 430 -36.72 -25.73 -7.16
N THR A 431 -35.87 -26.34 -7.98
CA THR A 431 -34.51 -26.72 -7.58
C THR A 431 -33.51 -26.10 -8.52
N GLN A 432 -32.69 -25.19 -8.01
CA GLN A 432 -31.57 -24.60 -8.72
C GLN A 432 -30.29 -25.40 -8.43
N LEU A 433 -29.54 -25.70 -9.49
CA LEU A 433 -28.26 -26.37 -9.40
C LEU A 433 -27.16 -25.46 -9.94
N SER A 434 -26.14 -25.23 -9.12
CA SER A 434 -24.93 -24.48 -9.46
C SER A 434 -23.72 -25.40 -9.42
N ILE A 435 -22.90 -25.35 -10.48
CA ILE A 435 -21.69 -26.16 -10.59
C ILE A 435 -20.54 -25.22 -10.95
N GLY A 436 -19.53 -25.17 -10.08
CA GLY A 436 -18.25 -24.54 -10.37
C GLY A 436 -17.14 -25.59 -10.33
N ALA A 437 -16.43 -25.80 -11.44
CA ALA A 437 -15.32 -26.75 -11.48
C ALA A 437 -14.15 -26.36 -12.37
N LEU A 438 -12.95 -26.51 -11.83
CA LEU A 438 -11.68 -26.32 -12.53
C LEU A 438 -11.35 -27.61 -13.27
N LEU A 439 -11.45 -27.54 -14.60
CA LEU A 439 -11.13 -28.66 -15.48
C LEU A 439 -9.67 -28.57 -15.91
N ASN A 440 -8.95 -29.69 -15.88
CA ASN A 440 -7.67 -29.81 -16.57
C ASN A 440 -7.91 -29.98 -18.08
N PRO A 441 -6.87 -29.87 -18.93
CA PRO A 441 -7.00 -30.15 -20.37
C PRO A 441 -7.64 -31.52 -20.65
N GLY A 442 -8.69 -31.55 -21.47
CA GLY A 442 -9.46 -32.77 -21.77
C GLY A 442 -10.48 -33.18 -20.69
N GLY A 443 -10.67 -32.38 -19.64
CA GLY A 443 -11.69 -32.61 -18.62
C GLY A 443 -13.10 -32.19 -19.05
N PHE A 444 -14.10 -32.85 -18.47
CA PHE A 444 -15.52 -32.53 -18.69
C PHE A 444 -16.35 -32.91 -17.47
N ILE A 445 -17.57 -32.36 -17.45
CA ILE A 445 -18.62 -32.65 -16.47
C ILE A 445 -19.90 -32.88 -17.25
N CYS A 446 -20.71 -33.84 -16.83
CA CYS A 446 -22.02 -34.09 -17.41
C CYS A 446 -22.99 -34.60 -16.35
N ILE A 447 -24.28 -34.31 -16.54
CA ILE A 447 -25.36 -34.91 -15.74
C ILE A 447 -25.73 -36.23 -16.42
N SER A 448 -25.56 -37.34 -15.70
CA SER A 448 -25.85 -38.68 -16.23
C SER A 448 -27.26 -39.15 -15.92
N GLU A 449 -27.87 -38.70 -14.82
CA GLU A 449 -29.22 -39.12 -14.43
C GLU A 449 -29.90 -38.06 -13.54
N ILE A 450 -31.23 -37.93 -13.67
CA ILE A 450 -32.10 -37.18 -12.75
C ILE A 450 -33.31 -38.05 -12.42
N SER A 451 -33.60 -38.26 -11.13
CA SER A 451 -34.74 -39.05 -10.66
C SER A 451 -35.53 -38.32 -9.56
N GLY A 452 -36.78 -38.74 -9.34
CA GLY A 452 -37.70 -38.11 -8.37
C GLY A 452 -38.58 -36.98 -8.94
N VAL A 453 -38.51 -36.74 -10.25
CA VAL A 453 -39.26 -35.69 -10.97
C VAL A 453 -39.96 -36.32 -12.18
N ALA A 454 -41.27 -36.12 -12.32
CA ALA A 454 -42.06 -36.76 -13.38
C ALA A 454 -41.72 -36.26 -14.80
N ARG A 455 -41.29 -35.00 -14.95
CA ARG A 455 -40.91 -34.37 -16.22
C ARG A 455 -39.78 -33.36 -16.01
N PRO A 456 -38.52 -33.79 -15.93
CA PRO A 456 -37.40 -32.86 -15.80
C PRO A 456 -37.26 -32.04 -17.10
N SER A 457 -37.27 -30.71 -16.98
CA SER A 457 -36.89 -29.80 -18.06
C SER A 457 -35.50 -29.23 -17.78
N LEU A 458 -34.59 -29.37 -18.75
CA LEU A 458 -33.23 -28.85 -18.69
C LEU A 458 -33.07 -27.76 -19.75
N THR A 459 -32.72 -26.55 -19.34
CA THR A 459 -32.42 -25.45 -20.26
C THR A 459 -30.96 -25.08 -20.08
N ASN A 460 -30.16 -25.34 -21.12
CA ASN A 460 -28.74 -25.03 -21.11
C ASN A 460 -28.56 -23.58 -21.55
N VAL A 461 -28.06 -22.74 -20.66
CA VAL A 461 -27.99 -21.29 -20.90
C VAL A 461 -26.74 -20.90 -21.71
N ASN A 462 -25.69 -21.73 -21.77
CA ASN A 462 -24.37 -21.27 -22.21
C ASN A 462 -23.62 -22.20 -23.20
N ASN A 463 -24.32 -23.02 -23.99
CA ASN A 463 -23.80 -23.74 -25.16
C ASN A 463 -22.49 -24.54 -24.99
N SER A 464 -22.08 -24.88 -23.76
CA SER A 464 -21.26 -26.06 -23.49
C SER A 464 -22.11 -27.29 -23.77
N ARG A 465 -21.52 -28.40 -24.22
CA ARG A 465 -22.26 -29.67 -24.44
C ARG A 465 -22.79 -30.22 -23.11
N PHE A 466 -23.90 -29.67 -22.61
CA PHE A 466 -24.75 -30.26 -21.58
C PHE A 466 -26.10 -30.53 -22.23
N GLY A 467 -26.40 -31.81 -22.39
CA GLY A 467 -27.69 -32.33 -22.80
C GLY A 467 -27.90 -33.70 -22.15
N PRO A 468 -29.15 -34.17 -21.99
CA PRO A 468 -29.47 -35.43 -21.30
C PRO A 468 -29.10 -36.69 -22.12
N ALA A 469 -28.13 -36.61 -23.01
CA ALA A 469 -27.67 -37.75 -23.79
C ALA A 469 -26.15 -37.69 -23.93
N THR A 470 -25.53 -38.79 -23.51
CA THR A 470 -24.11 -39.14 -23.65
C THR A 470 -23.14 -38.28 -22.85
N CYS A 471 -23.07 -38.53 -21.54
CA CYS A 471 -21.75 -38.60 -20.93
C CYS A 471 -20.88 -39.55 -21.79
N PRO A 472 -19.68 -39.17 -22.23
CA PRO A 472 -18.80 -40.10 -22.92
C PRO A 472 -18.58 -41.34 -22.04
N GLU A 473 -18.48 -42.52 -22.65
CA GLU A 473 -18.12 -43.75 -21.92
C GLU A 473 -16.65 -43.74 -21.49
#